data_AF-A3K827-F1
#
_entry.id   AF-A3K827-F1
#
_cell.length_a   1.000
_cell.length_b   1.000
_cell.length_c   1.000
_cell.angle_alpha   90.00
_cell.angle_beta   90.00
_cell.angle_gamma   90.00
#
_symmetry.space_group_name_H-M   'P 1'
#
loop_
_entity.id
_entity.type
_entity.pdbx_description
1 polymer ?
#
loop_
_entity_poly.entity_id
_entity_poly.type
_entity_poly.pdbx_seq_one_letter_code
_entity_poly.pdbx_strand_id
1 'polypeptide(L)'
;MKTANKLVATGLIAIMGSTALVSMASAGTDATAAPSAQQEVVTAKDVTVSGTARNVLAGVQYAKAAIGQGQTDVAKKILADVNGLFGDQDGTVMMKTDKGFSLPIDTGLTLAKGFTPTEVHEAAFAKAQTLMADGNINEVISTLTDAGVDLVAEIALLPYTPTVDSLTQAAADLDAGQVDQATASLDAILASVHVASFAPDALPAQGYAMSDIQQG
;
A
#
# COMPACT_ATOMS: atom_id res chain seq x y z
N MET A 1 4.55 64.90 -33.03
CA MET A 1 5.18 64.51 -34.31
C MET A 1 6.11 63.33 -34.02
N LYS A 2 5.69 62.13 -34.42
CA LYS A 2 6.23 61.35 -35.56
C LYS A 2 7.50 60.54 -35.22
N THR A 3 7.30 59.21 -35.16
CA THR A 3 8.07 58.14 -35.84
C THR A 3 9.50 57.83 -35.34
N ALA A 4 10.06 56.61 -35.41
CA ALA A 4 9.66 55.39 -36.11
C ALA A 4 10.41 54.15 -35.57
N ASN A 5 9.78 53.01 -35.82
CA ASN A 5 10.25 51.62 -35.80
C ASN A 5 11.26 51.34 -36.93
N LYS A 6 12.34 50.57 -36.70
CA LYS A 6 13.06 49.69 -37.67
C LYS A 6 13.87 48.64 -36.84
N LEU A 7 13.52 47.36 -36.75
CA LEU A 7 13.64 46.24 -37.71
C LEU A 7 15.05 46.03 -38.31
N VAL A 8 15.40 44.73 -38.41
CA VAL A 8 16.49 44.07 -39.19
C VAL A 8 17.78 43.80 -38.39
N ALA A 9 18.43 42.62 -38.39
CA ALA A 9 18.15 41.22 -38.76
C ALA A 9 19.44 40.41 -38.47
N THR A 10 19.34 39.09 -38.55
CA THR A 10 20.39 38.14 -38.98
C THR A 10 21.36 37.62 -37.91
N GLY A 11 21.42 36.29 -37.77
CA GLY A 11 22.52 35.62 -37.08
C GLY A 11 22.20 34.17 -36.70
N LEU A 12 22.18 33.30 -37.71
CA LEU A 12 21.88 31.87 -37.63
C LEU A 12 23.14 31.05 -37.24
N ILE A 13 23.00 30.17 -36.23
CA ILE A 13 23.67 28.86 -35.97
C ILE A 13 25.22 28.80 -35.78
N ALA A 14 25.63 28.21 -34.64
CA ALA A 14 26.73 27.23 -34.49
C ALA A 14 26.58 26.52 -33.11
N ILE A 15 26.08 25.28 -33.04
CA ILE A 15 26.80 23.99 -32.96
C ILE A 15 27.68 23.79 -31.70
N MET A 16 27.18 22.91 -30.82
CA MET A 16 27.82 21.87 -30.00
C MET A 16 29.20 22.11 -29.37
N GLY A 17 29.32 21.82 -28.06
CA GLY A 17 30.60 21.50 -27.45
C GLY A 17 30.61 21.55 -25.92
N SER A 18 30.87 20.40 -25.32
CA SER A 18 30.84 20.04 -23.90
C SER A 18 31.81 20.78 -22.96
N THR A 19 31.46 20.70 -21.68
CA THR A 19 32.32 20.61 -20.46
C THR A 19 33.02 21.84 -19.86
N ALA A 20 32.64 22.04 -18.59
CA ALA A 20 33.48 22.33 -17.40
C ALA A 20 33.72 23.78 -16.94
N LEU A 21 32.99 24.10 -15.85
CA LEU A 21 33.43 24.63 -14.55
C LEU A 21 33.79 26.13 -14.35
N VAL A 22 33.01 26.73 -13.42
CA VAL A 22 33.35 27.72 -12.37
C VAL A 22 33.53 29.18 -12.82
N SER A 23 33.04 30.23 -12.15
CA SER A 23 32.00 30.49 -11.14
C SER A 23 31.86 32.04 -11.06
N MET A 24 30.75 32.50 -10.45
CA MET A 24 30.59 33.76 -9.68
C MET A 24 29.94 35.00 -10.34
N ALA A 25 28.77 35.31 -9.77
CA ALA A 25 28.30 36.63 -9.32
C ALA A 25 27.57 37.56 -10.31
N SER A 26 26.23 37.58 -10.23
CA SER A 26 25.44 38.62 -9.52
C SER A 26 24.09 38.91 -10.18
N ALA A 27 23.04 38.74 -9.37
CA ALA A 27 21.77 39.48 -9.30
C ALA A 27 21.00 39.82 -10.59
N GLY A 28 19.82 39.21 -10.72
CA GLY A 28 18.77 39.65 -11.64
C GLY A 28 17.60 38.66 -11.65
N THR A 29 16.56 39.02 -10.91
CA THR A 29 15.30 38.32 -10.70
C THR A 29 14.63 37.88 -12.02
N ASP A 30 14.33 36.58 -12.14
CA ASP A 30 13.07 36.02 -12.64
C ASP A 30 13.21 34.49 -12.75
N ALA A 31 13.07 33.82 -11.61
CA ALA A 31 12.85 32.38 -11.58
C ALA A 31 11.42 32.13 -12.06
N THR A 32 11.30 31.69 -13.32
CA THR A 32 10.10 31.00 -13.77
C THR A 32 9.99 29.74 -12.93
N ALA A 33 9.05 29.72 -11.99
CA ALA A 33 8.73 28.55 -11.20
C ALA A 33 8.45 27.39 -12.16
N ALA A 34 9.31 26.36 -12.12
CA ALA A 34 8.95 25.07 -12.67
C ALA A 34 7.67 24.62 -11.94
N PRO A 35 6.69 24.04 -12.64
CA PRO A 35 5.57 23.44 -11.94
C PRO A 35 6.15 22.34 -11.07
N SER A 36 6.16 22.56 -9.76
CA SER A 36 6.20 21.46 -8.81
C SER A 36 4.92 20.69 -9.10
N ALA A 37 5.05 19.60 -9.88
CA ALA A 37 4.09 18.54 -9.81
C ALA A 37 4.05 18.17 -8.33
N GLN A 38 3.02 18.64 -7.64
CA GLN A 38 2.63 18.12 -6.35
C GLN A 38 2.38 16.65 -6.64
N GLN A 39 3.37 15.81 -6.34
CA GLN A 39 3.19 14.37 -6.29
C GLN A 39 2.06 14.18 -5.29
N GLU A 40 0.90 13.82 -5.83
CA GLU A 40 -0.26 13.43 -5.05
C GLU A 40 0.23 12.29 -4.15
N VAL A 41 0.42 12.59 -2.87
CA VAL A 41 0.89 11.63 -1.88
C VAL A 41 -0.20 10.58 -1.78
N VAL A 42 -0.04 9.45 -2.46
CA VAL A 42 -0.99 8.33 -2.42
C VAL A 42 -0.86 7.73 -1.03
N THR A 43 -1.75 8.13 -0.12
CA THR A 43 -1.62 7.80 1.30
C THR A 43 -2.12 6.39 1.58
N ALA A 44 -1.72 5.80 2.71
CA ALA A 44 -2.23 4.50 3.17
C ALA A 44 -3.78 4.46 3.29
N LYS A 45 -4.45 5.62 3.34
CA LYS A 45 -5.93 5.71 3.29
C LYS A 45 -6.52 5.37 1.92
N ASP A 46 -5.73 5.48 0.86
CA ASP A 46 -6.16 5.22 -0.51
C ASP A 46 -6.08 3.71 -0.85
N VAL A 47 -5.45 2.92 0.03
CA VAL A 47 -5.47 1.46 -0.06
C VAL A 47 -6.85 0.96 0.36
N THR A 48 -7.57 0.40 -0.60
CA THR A 48 -8.86 -0.22 -0.33
C THR A 48 -8.64 -1.57 0.32
N VAL A 49 -9.10 -1.73 1.56
CA VAL A 49 -9.02 -3.01 2.30
C VAL A 49 -10.06 -4.01 1.81
N SER A 50 -9.69 -5.29 1.82
CA SER A 50 -10.55 -6.40 1.40
C SER A 50 -11.46 -6.86 2.55
N GLY A 51 -12.77 -6.65 2.37
CA GLY A 51 -13.78 -7.28 3.23
C GLY A 51 -13.75 -8.80 3.14
N THR A 52 -13.48 -9.35 1.94
CA THR A 52 -13.30 -10.79 1.70
C THR A 52 -12.21 -11.37 2.59
N ALA A 53 -11.00 -10.78 2.60
CA ALA A 53 -9.89 -11.28 3.40
C ALA A 53 -10.20 -11.28 4.90
N ARG A 54 -10.86 -10.23 5.41
CA ARG A 54 -11.30 -10.15 6.81
C ARG A 54 -12.29 -11.27 7.16
N ASN A 55 -13.28 -11.49 6.29
CA ASN A 55 -14.29 -12.53 6.48
C ASN A 55 -13.70 -13.94 6.38
N VAL A 56 -12.74 -14.15 5.49
CA VAL A 56 -11.99 -15.41 5.37
C VAL A 56 -11.25 -15.72 6.66
N LEU A 57 -10.48 -14.77 7.20
CA LEU A 57 -9.74 -14.97 8.44
C LEU A 57 -10.67 -15.25 9.63
N ALA A 58 -11.78 -14.52 9.74
CA ALA A 58 -12.78 -14.78 10.76
C ALA A 58 -13.39 -16.19 10.61
N GLY A 59 -13.76 -16.57 9.39
CA GLY A 59 -14.31 -17.89 9.07
C GLY A 59 -13.33 -19.03 9.37
N VAL A 60 -12.04 -18.86 9.05
CA VAL A 60 -10.98 -19.82 9.40
C VAL A 60 -10.91 -20.02 10.92
N GLN A 61 -10.95 -18.93 11.69
CA GLN A 61 -10.94 -19.02 13.16
C GLN A 61 -12.19 -19.73 13.69
N TYR A 62 -13.36 -19.47 13.10
CA TYR A 62 -14.59 -20.18 13.47
C TYR A 62 -14.55 -21.67 13.11
N ALA A 63 -14.03 -22.02 11.94
CA ALA A 63 -13.87 -23.42 11.53
C ALA A 63 -12.93 -24.17 12.49
N LYS A 64 -11.79 -23.56 12.86
CA LYS A 64 -10.89 -24.13 13.87
C LYS A 64 -11.56 -24.32 15.23
N ALA A 65 -12.33 -23.33 15.68
CA ALA A 65 -13.06 -23.44 16.94
C ALA A 65 -14.11 -24.57 16.90
N ALA A 66 -14.78 -24.78 15.76
CA ALA A 66 -15.71 -25.88 15.56
C ALA A 66 -15.00 -27.24 15.57
N ILE A 67 -13.85 -27.37 14.88
CA ILE A 67 -12.99 -28.56 14.92
C ILE A 67 -12.60 -28.89 16.37
N GLY A 68 -12.12 -27.90 17.14
CA GLY A 68 -11.73 -28.09 18.54
C GLY A 68 -12.86 -28.54 19.46
N GLN A 69 -14.12 -28.31 19.07
CA GLN A 69 -15.31 -28.78 19.77
C GLN A 69 -15.84 -30.13 19.24
N GLY A 70 -15.14 -30.77 18.30
CA GLY A 70 -15.58 -31.99 17.64
C GLY A 70 -16.72 -31.79 16.63
N GLN A 71 -17.03 -30.55 16.26
CA GLN A 71 -18.11 -30.19 15.33
C GLN A 71 -17.59 -30.11 13.89
N THR A 72 -17.07 -31.23 13.37
CA THR A 72 -16.45 -31.29 12.03
C THR A 72 -17.43 -30.93 10.91
N ASP A 73 -18.70 -31.32 11.00
CA ASP A 73 -19.72 -30.95 10.01
C ASP A 73 -19.96 -29.44 9.95
N VAL A 74 -19.93 -28.77 11.11
CA VAL A 74 -20.04 -27.30 11.19
C VAL A 74 -18.80 -26.65 10.58
N ALA A 75 -17.60 -27.17 10.88
CA ALA A 75 -16.36 -26.68 10.29
C ALA A 75 -16.38 -26.79 8.75
N LYS A 76 -16.83 -27.92 8.20
CA LYS A 76 -16.97 -28.10 6.74
C LYS A 76 -17.90 -27.07 6.12
N LYS A 77 -19.05 -26.81 6.75
CA LYS A 77 -19.99 -25.79 6.29
C LYS A 77 -19.35 -24.40 6.27
N ILE A 78 -18.64 -24.03 7.34
CA ILE A 78 -17.93 -22.76 7.42
C ILE A 78 -16.87 -22.66 6.33
N LEU A 79 -16.06 -23.70 6.11
CA LEU A 79 -15.03 -23.69 5.06
C LEU A 79 -15.64 -23.57 3.66
N ALA A 80 -16.77 -24.23 3.40
CA ALA A 80 -17.49 -24.08 2.14
C ALA A 80 -18.00 -22.64 1.94
N ASP A 81 -18.59 -22.05 2.97
CA ASP A 81 -19.06 -20.66 2.95
C ASP A 81 -17.89 -19.69 2.71
N VAL A 82 -16.74 -19.92 3.38
CA VAL A 82 -15.52 -19.11 3.24
C VAL A 82 -14.89 -19.23 1.85
N ASN A 83 -14.77 -20.44 1.30
CA ASN A 83 -14.25 -20.63 -0.06
C ASN A 83 -15.13 -19.94 -1.10
N GLY A 84 -16.45 -19.89 -0.86
CA GLY A 84 -17.40 -19.18 -1.72
C GLY A 84 -17.34 -17.66 -1.64
N LEU A 85 -16.55 -17.07 -0.72
CA LEU A 85 -16.38 -15.61 -0.64
C LEU A 85 -15.48 -15.05 -1.73
N PHE A 86 -14.57 -15.87 -2.26
CA PHE A 86 -13.65 -15.43 -3.30
C PHE A 86 -14.35 -15.25 -4.65
N GLY A 87 -14.03 -14.20 -5.38
CA GLY A 87 -14.63 -13.89 -6.67
C GLY A 87 -13.97 -12.72 -7.40
N ASP A 88 -14.58 -12.31 -8.51
CA ASP A 88 -13.99 -11.31 -9.42
C ASP A 88 -13.74 -9.95 -8.76
N GLN A 89 -14.55 -9.60 -7.75
CA GLN A 89 -14.37 -8.36 -6.99
C GLN A 89 -13.03 -8.30 -6.24
N ASP A 90 -12.44 -9.44 -5.89
CA ASP A 90 -11.20 -9.46 -5.12
C ASP A 90 -10.02 -8.89 -5.93
N GLY A 91 -10.05 -9.04 -7.26
CA GLY A 91 -9.07 -8.46 -8.16
C GLY A 91 -8.97 -6.94 -8.02
N THR A 92 -10.08 -6.26 -7.72
CA THR A 92 -10.14 -4.79 -7.60
C THR A 92 -9.29 -4.23 -6.45
N VAL A 93 -9.13 -5.00 -5.38
CA VAL A 93 -8.38 -4.63 -4.17
C VAL A 93 -7.05 -5.38 -4.05
N MET A 94 -6.79 -6.32 -4.95
CA MET A 94 -5.58 -7.13 -4.94
C MET A 94 -4.34 -6.27 -5.10
N MET A 95 -3.30 -6.59 -4.34
CA MET A 95 -1.99 -5.94 -4.43
C MET A 95 -0.96 -6.97 -4.91
N LYS A 96 -0.10 -6.55 -5.85
CA LYS A 96 1.06 -7.36 -6.24
C LYS A 96 2.24 -7.00 -5.35
N THR A 97 2.81 -8.02 -4.70
CA THR A 97 4.00 -7.91 -3.85
C THR A 97 5.13 -8.78 -4.41
N ASP A 98 6.27 -8.75 -3.73
CA ASP A 98 7.40 -9.66 -3.99
C ASP A 98 7.04 -11.14 -3.80
N LYS A 99 6.01 -11.42 -2.99
CA LYS A 99 5.51 -12.77 -2.68
C LYS A 99 4.28 -13.16 -3.50
N GLY A 100 3.97 -12.43 -4.56
CA GLY A 100 2.81 -12.66 -5.43
C GLY A 100 1.62 -11.77 -5.09
N PHE A 101 0.42 -12.23 -5.38
CA PHE A 101 -0.79 -11.44 -5.16
C PHE A 101 -1.31 -11.62 -3.73
N SER A 102 -1.65 -10.50 -3.09
CA SER A 102 -2.14 -10.48 -1.71
C SER A 102 -3.31 -9.51 -1.55
N LEU A 103 -4.24 -9.87 -0.67
CA LEU A 103 -5.35 -9.02 -0.27
C LEU A 103 -4.97 -8.18 0.95
N PRO A 104 -5.10 -6.85 0.89
CA PRO A 104 -4.92 -5.99 2.06
C PRO A 104 -6.05 -6.21 3.05
N ILE A 105 -5.70 -6.56 4.29
CA ILE A 105 -6.63 -6.77 5.39
C ILE A 105 -6.79 -5.48 6.17
N ASP A 106 -5.69 -4.79 6.43
CA ASP A 106 -5.66 -3.58 7.25
C ASP A 106 -4.48 -2.69 6.87
N THR A 107 -4.57 -1.42 7.23
CA THR A 107 -3.60 -0.39 6.85
C THR A 107 -3.35 0.55 8.01
N GLY A 108 -2.09 0.91 8.23
CA GLY A 108 -1.67 1.85 9.26
C GLY A 108 -0.54 2.75 8.78
N LEU A 109 -0.34 3.84 9.51
CA LEU A 109 0.80 4.74 9.35
C LEU A 109 1.60 4.70 10.65
N THR A 110 2.92 4.50 10.54
CA THR A 110 3.81 4.47 11.69
C THR A 110 5.10 5.22 11.40
N LEU A 111 5.90 5.45 12.43
CA LEU A 111 7.25 5.99 12.30
C LEU A 111 8.19 4.90 11.76
N ALA A 112 9.11 5.28 10.88
CA ALA A 112 10.11 4.37 10.38
C ALA A 112 10.94 3.81 11.54
N LYS A 113 11.33 2.54 11.40
CA LYS A 113 12.13 1.86 12.41
C LYS A 113 13.45 2.60 12.64
N GLY A 114 13.71 2.99 13.89
CA GLY A 114 14.92 3.71 14.28
C GLY A 114 14.81 5.23 14.24
N PHE A 115 13.67 5.78 13.79
CA PHE A 115 13.40 7.20 13.92
C PHE A 115 13.37 7.62 15.39
N THR A 116 14.12 8.66 15.73
CA THR A 116 14.14 9.25 17.06
C THR A 116 13.67 10.69 16.98
N PRO A 117 12.50 11.04 17.56
CA PRO A 117 12.07 12.42 17.65
C PRO A 117 13.12 13.31 18.32
N THR A 118 13.30 14.53 17.82
CA THR A 118 14.17 15.55 18.39
C THR A 118 13.36 16.82 18.64
N GLU A 119 13.92 17.81 19.34
CA GLU A 119 13.27 19.10 19.58
C GLU A 119 12.84 19.80 18.29
N VAL A 120 13.55 19.57 17.17
CA VAL A 120 13.21 20.12 15.84
C VAL A 120 11.84 19.63 15.35
N HIS A 121 11.39 18.45 15.81
CA HIS A 121 10.12 17.86 15.38
C HIS A 121 8.91 18.29 16.24
N GLU A 122 9.12 18.95 17.39
CA GLU A 122 8.04 19.25 18.36
C GLU A 122 6.89 20.05 17.75
N ALA A 123 7.22 21.11 17.00
CA ALA A 123 6.22 21.95 16.36
C ALA A 123 5.40 21.18 15.30
N ALA A 124 6.04 20.25 14.59
CA ALA A 124 5.38 19.42 13.60
C ALA A 124 4.43 18.42 14.25
N PHE A 125 4.83 17.79 15.36
CA PHE A 125 3.96 16.89 16.13
C PHE A 125 2.77 17.62 16.75
N ALA A 126 2.97 18.82 17.30
CA ALA A 126 1.88 19.62 17.85
C ALA A 126 0.86 19.99 16.77
N LYS A 127 1.33 20.41 15.59
CA LYS A 127 0.44 20.72 14.45
C LYS A 127 -0.26 19.47 13.93
N ALA A 128 0.46 18.35 13.78
CA ALA A 128 -0.11 17.07 13.38
C ALA A 128 -1.20 16.60 14.34
N GLN A 129 -1.05 16.82 15.66
CA GLN A 129 -2.09 16.49 16.63
C GLN A 129 -3.39 17.26 16.39
N THR A 130 -3.31 18.56 16.13
CA THR A 130 -4.48 19.37 15.78
C THR A 130 -5.12 18.88 14.49
N LEU A 131 -4.33 18.65 13.45
CA LEU A 131 -4.82 18.16 12.16
C LEU A 131 -5.45 16.76 12.27
N MET A 132 -4.92 15.88 13.12
CA MET A 132 -5.52 14.57 13.41
C MET A 132 -6.88 14.71 14.09
N ALA A 133 -7.02 15.62 15.06
CA ALA A 133 -8.30 15.87 15.73
C ALA A 133 -9.37 16.36 14.76
N ASP A 134 -8.97 17.12 13.74
CA ASP A 134 -9.84 17.64 12.70
C ASP A 134 -10.10 16.63 11.55
N GLY A 135 -9.46 15.46 11.57
CA GLY A 135 -9.58 14.42 10.54
C GLY A 135 -8.77 14.67 9.26
N ASN A 136 -7.90 15.69 9.25
CA ASN A 136 -7.11 16.15 8.10
C ASN A 136 -5.84 15.31 7.91
N ILE A 137 -6.00 14.00 7.70
CA ILE A 137 -4.87 13.05 7.69
C ILE A 137 -3.86 13.31 6.57
N ASN A 138 -4.28 13.82 5.41
CA ASN A 138 -3.33 14.15 4.33
C ASN A 138 -2.39 15.30 4.75
N GLU A 139 -2.93 16.28 5.47
CA GLU A 139 -2.14 17.39 6.01
C GLU A 139 -1.26 16.94 7.18
N VAL A 140 -1.68 15.95 7.97
CA VAL A 140 -0.85 15.31 9.00
C VAL A 140 0.38 14.69 8.35
N ILE A 141 0.20 13.89 7.30
CA ILE A 141 1.28 13.22 6.59
C ILE A 141 2.24 14.26 6.01
N SER A 142 1.74 15.25 5.26
CA SER A 142 2.59 16.32 4.71
C SER A 142 3.35 17.05 5.82
N THR A 143 2.66 17.46 6.90
CA THR A 143 3.29 18.21 8.00
C THR A 143 4.43 17.44 8.65
N LEU A 144 4.27 16.14 8.86
CA LEU A 144 5.29 15.30 9.47
C LEU A 144 6.44 15.02 8.48
N THR A 145 6.14 14.64 7.25
CA THR A 145 7.15 14.38 6.21
C THR A 145 7.99 15.62 5.89
N ASP A 146 7.37 16.80 5.78
CA ASP A 146 8.07 18.07 5.55
C ASP A 146 9.02 18.45 6.70
N ALA A 147 8.71 18.00 7.91
CA ALA A 147 9.54 18.18 9.10
C ALA A 147 10.66 17.13 9.22
N GLY A 148 10.84 16.27 8.21
CA GLY A 148 11.83 15.20 8.24
C GLY A 148 11.45 14.03 9.15
N VAL A 149 10.16 13.88 9.48
CA VAL A 149 9.66 12.70 10.18
C VAL A 149 9.54 11.56 9.18
N ASP A 150 10.33 10.52 9.40
CA ASP A 150 10.28 9.32 8.57
C ASP A 150 9.01 8.53 8.90
N LEU A 151 8.03 8.61 8.00
CA LEU A 151 6.79 7.84 8.09
C LEU A 151 6.85 6.64 7.15
N VAL A 152 6.21 5.54 7.55
CA VAL A 152 6.01 4.36 6.70
C VAL A 152 4.57 3.89 6.77
N ALA A 153 4.04 3.50 5.62
CA ALA A 153 2.74 2.85 5.52
C ALA A 153 2.91 1.35 5.78
N GLU A 154 2.16 0.82 6.74
CA GLU A 154 2.12 -0.61 7.04
C GLU A 154 0.81 -1.21 6.56
N ILE A 155 0.89 -2.29 5.81
CA ILE A 155 -0.28 -2.98 5.25
C ILE A 155 -0.22 -4.43 5.68
N ALA A 156 -1.24 -4.88 6.41
CA ALA A 156 -1.44 -6.29 6.70
C ALA A 156 -2.01 -6.98 5.46
N LEU A 157 -1.35 -8.05 5.01
CA LEU A 157 -1.61 -8.71 3.74
C LEU A 157 -1.90 -10.20 3.94
N LEU A 158 -2.91 -10.70 3.24
CA LEU A 158 -3.23 -12.11 3.10
C LEU A 158 -2.80 -12.62 1.72
N PRO A 159 -1.83 -13.53 1.60
CA PRO A 159 -1.46 -14.12 0.31
C PRO A 159 -2.64 -14.86 -0.32
N TYR A 160 -3.02 -14.51 -1.55
CA TYR A 160 -4.25 -15.00 -2.17
C TYR A 160 -4.17 -16.50 -2.50
N THR A 161 -3.27 -16.89 -3.40
CA THR A 161 -3.16 -18.28 -3.88
C THR A 161 -2.91 -19.28 -2.74
N PRO A 162 -1.93 -19.05 -1.83
CA PRO A 162 -1.70 -19.97 -0.71
C PRO A 162 -2.91 -20.10 0.21
N THR A 163 -3.72 -19.04 0.37
CA THR A 163 -4.94 -19.10 1.20
C THR A 163 -6.01 -19.97 0.55
N VAL A 164 -6.29 -19.77 -0.74
CA VAL A 164 -7.29 -20.55 -1.48
C VAL A 164 -6.91 -22.04 -1.50
N ASP A 165 -5.63 -22.33 -1.74
CA ASP A 165 -5.12 -23.70 -1.74
C ASP A 165 -5.26 -24.35 -0.36
N SER A 166 -4.88 -23.64 0.70
CA SER A 166 -4.96 -24.14 2.08
C SER A 166 -6.41 -24.37 2.53
N LEU A 167 -7.36 -23.52 2.13
CA LEU A 167 -8.78 -23.72 2.43
C LEU A 167 -9.34 -24.95 1.70
N THR A 168 -8.96 -25.11 0.43
CA THR A 168 -9.36 -26.26 -0.38
C THR A 168 -8.80 -27.56 0.21
N GLN A 169 -7.52 -27.55 0.61
CA GLN A 169 -6.88 -28.70 1.26
C GLN A 169 -7.53 -29.01 2.61
N ALA A 170 -7.79 -28.00 3.45
CA ALA A 170 -8.43 -28.20 4.75
C ALA A 170 -9.83 -28.83 4.60
N ALA A 171 -10.61 -28.40 3.60
CA ALA A 171 -11.90 -29.01 3.31
C ALA A 171 -11.77 -30.49 2.90
N ALA A 172 -10.82 -30.80 2.01
CA ALA A 172 -10.54 -32.17 1.58
C ALA A 172 -10.07 -33.06 2.75
N ASP A 173 -9.22 -32.54 3.63
CA ASP A 173 -8.72 -33.24 4.81
C ASP A 173 -9.86 -33.56 5.79
N LEU A 174 -10.78 -32.61 6.03
CA LEU A 174 -11.97 -32.86 6.85
C LEU A 174 -12.90 -33.91 6.23
N ASP A 175 -13.01 -33.95 4.89
CA ASP A 175 -13.76 -35.01 4.19
C ASP A 175 -13.11 -36.38 4.31
N ALA A 176 -11.78 -36.43 4.34
CA ALA A 176 -11.01 -37.64 4.60
C ALA A 176 -10.94 -38.03 6.09
N GLY A 177 -11.51 -37.23 7.00
CA GLY A 177 -11.41 -37.45 8.46
C GLY A 177 -10.03 -37.10 9.05
N GLN A 178 -9.19 -36.41 8.28
CA GLN A 178 -7.83 -35.99 8.63
C GLN A 178 -7.86 -34.64 9.37
N VAL A 179 -8.40 -34.66 10.59
CA VAL A 179 -8.69 -33.44 11.36
C VAL A 179 -7.42 -32.65 11.72
N ASP A 180 -6.31 -33.33 12.02
CA ASP A 180 -5.05 -32.68 12.36
C ASP A 180 -4.43 -31.96 11.15
N GLN A 181 -4.50 -32.58 9.97
CA GLN A 181 -4.03 -32.02 8.71
C GLN A 181 -4.88 -30.81 8.30
N ALA A 182 -6.20 -30.91 8.44
CA ALA A 182 -7.09 -29.79 8.23
C ALA A 182 -6.74 -28.62 9.16
N THR A 183 -6.52 -28.88 10.44
CA THR A 183 -6.14 -27.85 11.42
C THR A 183 -4.81 -27.19 11.06
N ALA A 184 -3.80 -27.98 10.65
CA ALA A 184 -2.52 -27.46 10.21
C ALA A 184 -2.63 -26.54 8.98
N SER A 185 -3.48 -26.91 8.01
CA SER A 185 -3.77 -26.07 6.84
C SER A 185 -4.43 -24.75 7.23
N LEU A 186 -5.38 -24.77 8.18
CA LEU A 186 -5.99 -23.56 8.71
C LEU A 186 -5.01 -22.69 9.51
N ASP A 187 -4.10 -23.29 10.27
CA ASP A 187 -3.02 -22.59 10.95
C ASP A 187 -2.06 -21.90 9.97
N ALA A 188 -1.74 -22.56 8.85
CA ALA A 188 -0.88 -21.99 7.82
C ALA A 188 -1.47 -20.71 7.22
N ILE A 189 -2.79 -20.64 7.00
CA ILE A 189 -3.47 -19.43 6.53
C ILE A 189 -3.26 -18.28 7.53
N LEU A 190 -3.54 -18.52 8.81
CA LEU A 190 -3.43 -17.50 9.85
C LEU A 190 -1.98 -17.01 10.01
N ALA A 191 -1.02 -17.93 9.91
CA ALA A 191 0.41 -17.61 9.98
C ALA A 191 0.94 -16.92 8.72
N SER A 192 0.24 -17.01 7.58
CA SER A 192 0.65 -16.38 6.31
C SER A 192 0.39 -14.88 6.27
N VAL A 193 -0.48 -14.38 7.17
CA VAL A 193 -0.73 -12.95 7.32
C VAL A 193 0.56 -12.26 7.73
N HIS A 194 0.96 -11.28 6.93
CA HIS A 194 2.19 -10.54 7.18
C HIS A 194 1.98 -9.05 6.96
N VAL A 195 2.78 -8.23 7.63
CA VAL A 195 2.79 -6.78 7.44
C VAL A 195 3.90 -6.44 6.46
N ALA A 196 3.55 -5.72 5.40
CA ALA A 196 4.50 -5.12 4.49
C ALA A 196 4.57 -3.61 4.75
N SER A 197 5.80 -3.08 4.73
CA SER A 197 6.07 -1.65 4.92
C SER A 197 6.43 -1.01 3.59
N PHE A 198 5.82 0.14 3.32
CA PHE A 198 6.03 0.92 2.11
C PHE A 198 6.32 2.38 2.48
N ALA A 199 7.06 3.07 1.61
CA ALA A 199 7.12 4.52 1.72
C ALA A 199 5.72 5.11 1.47
N PRO A 200 5.32 6.19 2.15
CA PRO A 200 3.98 6.78 2.03
C PRO A 200 3.61 7.26 0.62
N ASP A 201 4.55 7.37 -0.30
CA ASP A 201 4.37 7.79 -1.70
C ASP A 201 4.66 6.65 -2.70
N ALA A 202 5.00 5.45 -2.22
CA ALA A 202 5.39 4.30 -3.04
C ALA A 202 4.52 3.06 -2.77
N LEU A 203 3.22 3.28 -2.60
CA LEU A 203 2.28 2.19 -2.39
C LEU A 203 2.10 1.34 -3.65
N PRO A 204 2.01 0.00 -3.53
CA PRO A 204 1.72 -0.86 -4.67
C PRO A 204 0.34 -0.55 -5.27
N ALA A 205 0.25 -0.58 -6.59
CA ALA A 205 -1.02 -0.43 -7.29
C ALA A 205 -2.01 -1.55 -6.91
N GLN A 206 -3.29 -1.20 -6.87
CA GLN A 206 -4.42 -2.12 -6.74
C GLN A 206 -5.18 -2.27 -8.07
N GLY A 207 -5.92 -3.36 -8.21
CA GLY A 207 -6.77 -3.60 -9.38
C GLY A 207 -6.07 -4.44 -10.44
N TYR A 208 -6.13 -5.76 -10.26
CA TYR A 208 -5.62 -6.74 -11.21
C TYR A 208 -6.76 -7.65 -11.69
N ALA A 209 -6.65 -8.12 -12.93
CA ALA A 209 -7.58 -9.11 -13.44
C ALA A 209 -7.37 -10.45 -12.73
N MET A 210 -8.46 -11.16 -12.42
CA MET A 210 -8.37 -12.49 -11.77
C MET A 210 -7.57 -13.49 -12.60
N SER A 211 -7.57 -13.36 -13.94
CA SER A 211 -6.76 -14.17 -14.83
C SER A 211 -5.26 -14.02 -14.57
N ASP A 212 -4.81 -12.83 -14.18
CA ASP A 212 -3.40 -12.53 -13.92
C ASP A 212 -3.00 -13.02 -12.53
N ILE A 213 -3.95 -12.97 -11.59
CA ILE A 213 -3.79 -13.43 -10.21
C ILE A 213 -3.68 -14.96 -10.16
N GLN A 214 -4.52 -15.67 -10.91
CA GLN A 214 -4.57 -17.14 -10.93
C GLN A 214 -3.43 -17.81 -11.71
N GLN A 215 -2.69 -17.04 -12.50
CA GLN A 215 -1.52 -17.53 -13.26
C GLN A 215 -0.18 -17.32 -12.53
N GLY A 216 -0.17 -16.53 -11.46
CA GLY A 216 1.00 -16.18 -10.66
C GLY A 216 1.09 -16.98 -9.36
#